data_AF-A0AAX1KMD4-F1
#
_entry.id   AF-A0AAX1KMD4-F1
#
_cell.length_a   1.000
_cell.length_b   1.000
_cell.length_c   1.000
_cell.angle_alpha   90.00
_cell.angle_beta   90.00
_cell.angle_gamma   90.00
#
_symmetry.space_group_name_H-M   'P 1'
#
loop_
_entity.id
_entity.type
_entity.pdbx_description
1 polymer ?
#
loop_
_entity_poly.entity_id
_entity_poly.type
_entity_poly.pdbx_seq_one_letter_code
_entity_poly.pdbx_strand_id
1 'polypeptide(L)'
;MEPKYPGLVERYVNLGDCYDRAGLQPLRQELMGCMKGYKACYQRAYRCLTAAAQIGEDLRSLLLTPALEAKMAKRARGILSREVKKGDGEAGRAVQRFLGGVTWKGVLCQFETVDALCKRVYELADTYGLAHSMLTHLAAGALASGHDVIVCPSPLFPDRMEHLLIPGLSLAFVSASPSLPYPKRPYRRIRLDAMADAELLRRNKARLKFSRKVSAALVEEAVDSLAQAKAMHDELEGLYNPHVDFDRVYQTAQAITDELTARL
;
A
#
# COMPACT_ATOMS: atom_id res chain seq x y z
N MET A 1 20.92 -6.08 11.76
CA MET A 1 20.68 -4.62 11.81
C MET A 1 21.71 -4.05 12.77
N GLU A 2 22.49 -3.07 12.35
CA GLU A 2 23.57 -2.47 13.17
C GLU A 2 23.11 -1.07 13.60
N PRO A 3 22.98 -0.77 14.91
CA PRO A 3 22.53 0.51 15.43
C PRO A 3 23.59 1.58 15.15
N LYS A 4 23.14 2.79 14.83
CA LYS A 4 24.03 3.95 14.64
C LYS A 4 24.56 4.50 15.96
N TYR A 5 23.78 4.40 17.03
CA TYR A 5 24.09 4.95 18.35
C TYR A 5 23.63 3.98 19.47
N PRO A 6 24.19 2.75 19.54
CA PRO A 6 23.86 1.77 20.56
C PRO A 6 24.13 2.29 21.97
N GLY A 7 23.20 2.06 22.90
CA GLY A 7 23.28 2.47 24.29
C GLY A 7 22.93 3.94 24.55
N LEU A 8 22.91 4.80 23.52
CA LEU A 8 22.54 6.21 23.65
C LEU A 8 21.07 6.46 23.33
N VAL A 9 20.61 6.04 22.14
CA VAL A 9 19.21 6.13 21.72
C VAL A 9 18.66 4.82 21.14
N GLU A 10 19.50 3.80 21.00
CA GLU A 10 19.13 2.48 20.48
C GLU A 10 19.58 1.39 21.46
N ARG A 11 18.79 0.33 21.62
CA ARG A 11 19.15 -0.83 22.44
C ARG A 11 18.72 -2.11 21.77
N TYR A 12 19.59 -3.13 21.79
CA TYR A 12 19.22 -4.48 21.38
C TYR A 12 18.40 -5.17 22.45
N VAL A 13 17.30 -5.79 22.04
CA VAL A 13 16.49 -6.67 22.87
C VAL A 13 16.76 -8.10 22.42
N ASN A 14 17.46 -8.87 23.25
CA ASN A 14 17.77 -10.25 22.94
C ASN A 14 16.61 -11.17 23.37
N LEU A 15 15.69 -11.46 22.45
CA LEU A 15 14.65 -12.47 22.68
C LEU A 15 15.16 -13.91 22.49
N GLY A 16 16.42 -14.07 22.06
CA GLY A 16 17.05 -15.38 21.86
C GLY A 16 17.23 -16.20 23.14
N ASP A 17 17.12 -15.56 24.31
CA ASP A 17 17.21 -16.21 25.61
C ASP A 17 15.89 -16.86 26.04
N CYS A 18 14.79 -16.60 25.32
CA CYS A 18 13.50 -17.23 25.54
C CYS A 18 13.34 -18.56 24.80
N TYR A 19 14.33 -18.97 23.99
CA TYR A 19 14.27 -20.26 23.28
C TYR A 19 14.77 -21.42 24.15
N ASP A 20 14.00 -22.50 24.19
CA ASP A 20 14.47 -23.82 24.61
C ASP A 20 15.37 -24.41 23.52
N ARG A 21 16.67 -24.10 23.64
CA ARG A 21 17.69 -24.59 22.70
C ARG A 21 17.83 -26.11 22.72
N ALA A 22 17.57 -26.76 23.86
CA ALA A 22 17.71 -28.21 23.98
C ALA A 22 16.58 -28.91 23.23
N GLY A 23 15.33 -28.43 23.39
CA GLY A 23 14.17 -28.94 22.66
C GLY A 23 14.21 -28.68 21.15
N LEU A 24 14.88 -27.61 20.70
CA LEU A 24 15.06 -27.31 19.27
C LEU A 24 16.13 -28.16 18.57
N GLN A 25 17.11 -28.73 19.30
CA GLN A 25 18.21 -29.50 18.68
C GLN A 25 17.73 -30.73 17.88
N PRO A 26 16.80 -31.56 18.39
CA PRO A 26 16.24 -32.69 17.64
C PRO A 26 15.56 -32.27 16.32
N LEU A 27 14.93 -31.08 16.30
CA LEU A 27 14.18 -30.56 15.14
C LEU A 27 15.08 -29.89 14.10
N ARG A 28 16.41 -29.85 14.32
CA ARG A 28 17.35 -29.09 13.49
C ARG A 28 17.22 -29.35 11.99
N GLN A 29 17.13 -30.62 11.58
CA GLN A 29 17.06 -30.96 10.15
C GLN A 29 15.74 -30.53 9.52
N GLU A 30 14.64 -30.67 10.25
CA GLU A 30 13.30 -30.25 9.83
C GLU A 30 13.23 -28.72 9.71
N LEU A 31 13.70 -27.99 10.73
CA LEU A 31 13.82 -26.53 10.73
C LEU A 31 14.67 -26.01 9.56
N MET A 32 15.84 -26.61 9.33
CA MET A 32 16.71 -26.27 8.20
C MET A 32 16.06 -26.62 6.85
N GLY A 33 15.18 -27.64 6.80
CA GLY A 33 14.39 -28.02 5.64
C GLY A 33 13.35 -26.96 5.28
N CYS A 34 12.50 -26.56 6.24
CA CYS A 34 11.47 -25.53 6.06
C CYS A 34 12.06 -24.20 5.59
N MET A 35 13.26 -23.83 6.04
CA MET A 35 13.92 -22.59 5.62
C MET A 35 14.38 -22.56 4.15
N LYS A 36 14.55 -23.71 3.47
CA LYS A 36 15.13 -23.75 2.11
C LYS A 36 14.20 -23.24 1.00
N GLY A 37 12.87 -23.36 1.13
CA GLY A 37 11.93 -22.96 0.07
C GLY A 37 11.29 -21.57 0.22
N TYR A 38 11.27 -21.03 1.45
CA TYR A 38 10.62 -19.75 1.77
C TYR A 38 11.15 -18.58 0.91
N LYS A 39 12.48 -18.47 0.76
CA LYS A 39 13.09 -17.35 0.01
C LYS A 39 12.72 -17.37 -1.48
N ALA A 40 12.58 -18.56 -2.07
CA ALA A 40 12.20 -18.71 -3.47
C ALA A 40 10.77 -18.23 -3.71
N CYS A 41 9.85 -18.45 -2.76
CA CYS A 41 8.47 -17.98 -2.84
C CYS A 41 8.39 -16.45 -2.90
N TYR A 42 9.10 -15.73 -2.02
CA TYR A 42 9.17 -14.26 -2.10
C TYR A 42 9.81 -13.76 -3.39
N GLN A 43 10.89 -14.40 -3.84
CA GLN A 43 11.52 -14.03 -5.11
C GLN A 43 10.56 -14.19 -6.29
N ARG A 44 9.79 -15.27 -6.33
CA ARG A 44 8.76 -15.48 -7.36
C ARG A 44 7.67 -14.42 -7.25
N ALA A 45 7.15 -14.14 -6.05
CA ALA A 45 6.16 -13.10 -5.82
C ALA A 45 6.64 -11.74 -6.35
N TYR A 46 7.83 -11.29 -5.96
CA TYR A 46 8.37 -10.01 -6.40
C TYR A 46 8.62 -9.95 -7.90
N ARG A 47 9.10 -11.03 -8.54
CA ARG A 47 9.25 -11.09 -10.00
C ARG A 47 7.91 -10.91 -10.71
N CYS A 48 6.86 -11.59 -10.24
CA CYS A 48 5.53 -11.46 -10.80
C CYS A 48 4.96 -10.05 -10.60
N LEU A 49 5.13 -9.44 -9.41
CA LEU A 49 4.72 -8.06 -9.16
C LEU A 49 5.49 -7.05 -10.04
N THR A 50 6.80 -7.24 -10.23
CA THR A 50 7.59 -6.42 -11.14
C THR A 50 7.08 -6.53 -12.58
N ALA A 51 6.81 -7.74 -13.06
CA ALA A 51 6.26 -7.95 -14.40
C ALA A 51 4.87 -7.31 -14.55
N ALA A 52 4.00 -7.46 -13.54
CA ALA A 52 2.68 -6.83 -13.51
C ALA A 52 2.77 -5.30 -13.55
N ALA A 53 3.71 -4.72 -12.80
CA ALA A 53 3.97 -3.29 -12.76
C ALA A 53 4.49 -2.77 -14.12
N GLN A 54 5.41 -3.48 -14.77
CA GLN A 54 5.90 -3.09 -16.10
C GLN A 54 4.79 -3.08 -17.17
N ILE A 55 3.92 -4.10 -17.16
CA ILE A 55 2.76 -4.14 -18.05
C ILE A 55 1.79 -2.98 -17.74
N GLY A 56 1.53 -2.74 -16.45
CA GLY A 56 0.70 -1.61 -16.02
C GLY A 56 1.26 -0.26 -16.47
N GLU A 57 2.58 -0.08 -16.42
CA GLU A 57 3.24 1.16 -16.84
C GLU A 57 3.14 1.40 -18.35
N ASP A 58 3.31 0.35 -19.15
CA ASP A 58 3.15 0.43 -20.61
C ASP A 58 1.72 0.87 -20.97
N LEU A 59 0.70 0.29 -20.30
CA LEU A 59 -0.70 0.70 -20.51
C LEU A 59 -0.96 2.14 -20.10
N ARG A 60 -0.45 2.53 -18.93
CA ARG A 60 -0.60 3.89 -18.41
C ARG A 60 0.05 4.90 -19.36
N SER A 61 1.29 4.65 -19.76
CA SER A 61 2.06 5.51 -20.67
C SER A 61 1.38 5.68 -22.03
N LEU A 62 0.77 4.61 -22.55
CA LEU A 62 0.00 4.66 -23.79
C LEU A 62 -1.21 5.62 -23.72
N LEU A 63 -1.84 5.73 -22.55
CA LEU A 63 -3.07 6.51 -22.36
C LEU A 63 -2.81 7.92 -21.79
N LEU A 64 -1.72 8.11 -21.05
CA LEU A 64 -1.37 9.36 -20.41
C LEU A 64 -0.76 10.35 -21.40
N THR A 65 -1.64 11.08 -22.10
CA THR A 65 -1.24 12.15 -23.01
C THR A 65 -1.23 13.52 -22.34
N PRO A 66 -0.48 14.52 -22.86
CA PRO A 66 -0.54 15.90 -22.35
C PRO A 66 -1.95 16.48 -22.33
N ALA A 67 -2.78 16.12 -23.32
CA ALA A 67 -4.19 16.52 -23.36
C ALA A 67 -5.01 15.90 -22.23
N LEU A 68 -4.75 14.64 -21.87
CA LEU A 68 -5.38 13.98 -20.72
C LEU A 68 -4.95 14.64 -19.41
N GLU A 69 -3.66 14.90 -19.24
CA GLU A 69 -3.13 15.60 -18.05
C GLU A 69 -3.78 16.98 -17.89
N ALA A 70 -3.89 17.76 -18.97
CA ALA A 70 -4.57 19.05 -18.95
C ALA A 70 -6.05 18.94 -18.55
N LYS A 71 -6.76 17.90 -19.03
CA LYS A 71 -8.15 17.60 -18.60
C LYS A 71 -8.22 17.25 -17.11
N MET A 72 -7.30 16.44 -16.60
CA MET A 72 -7.22 16.07 -15.18
C MET A 72 -6.94 17.28 -14.30
N ALA A 73 -5.98 18.13 -14.69
CA ALA A 73 -5.67 19.38 -14.01
C ALA A 73 -6.88 20.32 -13.98
N LYS A 74 -7.58 20.49 -15.10
CA LYS A 74 -8.81 21.30 -15.16
C LYS A 74 -9.91 20.75 -14.25
N ARG A 75 -10.08 19.42 -14.23
CA ARG A 75 -11.07 18.76 -13.36
C ARG A 75 -10.71 18.92 -11.88
N ALA A 76 -9.45 18.73 -11.52
CA ALA A 76 -8.92 18.92 -10.16
C ALA A 76 -9.17 20.36 -9.68
N ARG A 77 -8.82 21.38 -10.48
CA ARG A 77 -9.09 22.80 -10.15
C ARG A 77 -10.56 23.08 -9.87
N GLY A 78 -11.47 22.50 -10.68
CA GLY A 78 -12.90 22.66 -10.45
C GLY A 78 -13.41 21.93 -9.19
N ILE A 79 -12.75 20.86 -8.75
CA ILE A 79 -13.07 20.20 -7.47
C ILE A 79 -12.56 21.05 -6.32
N LEU A 80 -11.31 21.51 -6.38
CA LEU A 80 -10.70 22.40 -5.38
C LEU A 80 -11.58 23.63 -5.16
N SER A 81 -12.03 24.30 -6.22
CA SER A 81 -12.88 25.50 -6.08
C SER A 81 -14.22 25.26 -5.38
N ARG A 82 -14.70 24.01 -5.31
CA ARG A 82 -15.95 23.64 -4.64
C ARG A 82 -15.76 23.10 -3.24
N GLU A 83 -14.74 22.26 -3.06
CA GLU A 83 -14.54 21.49 -1.84
C GLU A 83 -13.53 22.12 -0.88
N VAL A 84 -12.64 22.98 -1.39
CA VAL A 84 -11.56 23.62 -0.64
C VAL A 84 -11.75 25.13 -0.66
N LYS A 85 -11.99 25.71 0.51
CA LYS A 85 -12.04 27.17 0.67
C LYS A 85 -10.60 27.72 0.65
N LYS A 86 -10.41 28.93 0.12
CA LYS A 86 -9.11 29.59 0.21
C LYS A 86 -8.77 29.83 1.68
N GLY A 87 -7.62 29.35 2.10
CA GLY A 87 -6.98 29.72 3.35
C GLY A 87 -6.08 30.94 3.16
N ASP A 88 -5.84 31.66 4.24
CA ASP A 88 -4.94 32.80 4.38
C ASP A 88 -3.71 32.48 5.26
N GLY A 89 -3.60 31.23 5.72
CA GLY A 89 -2.53 30.75 6.60
C GLY A 89 -1.35 30.08 5.88
N GLU A 90 -0.44 29.51 6.68
CA GLU A 90 0.70 28.73 6.18
C GLU A 90 0.25 27.50 5.39
N ALA A 91 1.13 27.01 4.51
CA ALA A 91 0.88 25.79 3.77
C ALA A 91 0.72 24.59 4.74
N GLY A 92 -0.21 23.70 4.41
CA GLY A 92 -0.41 22.46 5.14
C GLY A 92 0.79 21.52 5.03
N ARG A 93 0.74 20.42 5.78
CA ARG A 93 1.78 19.38 5.80
C ARG A 93 1.33 18.14 5.06
N ALA A 94 2.25 17.54 4.32
CA ALA A 94 2.04 16.25 3.69
C ALA A 94 2.67 15.13 4.53
N VAL A 95 1.92 14.07 4.78
CA VAL A 95 2.45 12.82 5.34
C VAL A 95 2.15 11.66 4.40
N GLN A 96 3.08 10.72 4.27
CA GLN A 96 2.92 9.56 3.41
C GLN A 96 2.46 8.34 4.22
N ARG A 97 1.41 7.65 3.78
CA ARG A 97 0.90 6.41 4.38
C ARG A 97 0.36 5.46 3.32
N PHE A 98 0.80 4.20 3.30
CA PHE A 98 0.17 3.19 2.46
C PHE A 98 -1.20 2.80 3.02
N LEU A 99 -2.22 2.80 2.17
CA LEU A 99 -3.55 2.30 2.54
C LEU A 99 -3.77 0.85 2.11
N GLY A 100 -2.97 0.35 1.17
CA GLY A 100 -3.11 -1.00 0.65
C GLY A 100 -1.78 -1.70 0.45
N GLY A 101 -1.88 -2.94 -0.04
CA GLY A 101 -0.73 -3.80 -0.31
C GLY A 101 -1.15 -5.10 -0.98
N VAL A 102 -0.21 -5.71 -1.70
CA VAL A 102 -0.36 -7.10 -2.15
C VAL A 102 0.14 -8.01 -1.03
N THR A 103 -0.73 -8.88 -0.55
CA THR A 103 -0.47 -9.76 0.59
C THR A 103 -0.79 -11.21 0.24
N TRP A 104 -0.46 -12.13 1.13
CA TRP A 104 -0.88 -13.53 1.02
C TRP A 104 -2.41 -13.72 1.06
N LYS A 105 -3.18 -12.73 1.55
CA LYS A 105 -4.65 -12.72 1.54
C LYS A 105 -5.23 -12.10 0.25
N GLY A 106 -4.37 -11.73 -0.71
CA GLY A 106 -4.75 -10.96 -1.88
C GLY A 106 -4.36 -9.49 -1.80
N VAL A 107 -4.85 -8.73 -2.77
CA VAL A 107 -4.70 -7.27 -2.81
C VAL A 107 -5.69 -6.66 -1.82
N LEU A 108 -5.18 -5.92 -0.85
CA LEU A 108 -5.98 -5.30 0.20
C LEU A 108 -5.86 -3.78 0.12
N CYS A 109 -6.94 -3.08 0.47
CA CYS A 109 -6.91 -1.66 0.79
C CYS A 109 -7.79 -1.40 2.01
N GLN A 110 -7.26 -0.64 2.96
CA GLN A 110 -7.88 -0.28 4.22
C GLN A 110 -8.89 0.86 4.01
N PHE A 111 -9.94 0.60 3.24
CA PHE A 111 -11.01 1.58 2.99
C PHE A 111 -11.73 2.00 4.28
N GLU A 112 -11.73 1.14 5.31
CA GLU A 112 -12.28 1.47 6.64
C GLU A 112 -11.55 2.66 7.28
N THR A 113 -10.23 2.77 7.10
CA THR A 113 -9.46 3.94 7.55
C THR A 113 -9.89 5.20 6.80
N VAL A 114 -10.20 5.08 5.51
CA VAL A 114 -10.73 6.20 4.72
C VAL A 114 -12.07 6.66 5.28
N ASP A 115 -12.97 5.72 5.55
CA ASP A 115 -14.30 6.00 6.11
C ASP A 115 -14.25 6.62 7.51
N ALA A 116 -13.32 6.17 8.35
CA ALA A 116 -13.12 6.70 9.69
C ALA A 116 -12.65 8.17 9.66
N LEU A 117 -11.81 8.53 8.68
CA LEU A 117 -11.22 9.86 8.56
C LEU A 117 -12.04 10.83 7.71
N CYS A 118 -12.83 10.34 6.74
CA CYS A 118 -13.43 11.15 5.69
C CYS A 118 -14.86 10.70 5.36
N LYS A 119 -15.83 11.59 5.57
CA LYS A 119 -17.25 11.36 5.25
C LYS A 119 -17.57 11.53 3.76
N ARG A 120 -16.80 12.38 3.06
CA ARG A 120 -16.98 12.65 1.62
C ARG A 120 -15.90 11.94 0.83
N VAL A 121 -16.25 10.81 0.25
CA VAL A 121 -15.32 10.02 -0.57
C VAL A 121 -15.62 10.20 -2.06
N TYR A 122 -14.65 10.76 -2.77
CA TYR A 122 -14.58 10.75 -4.23
C TYR A 122 -13.94 9.44 -4.68
N GLU A 123 -14.72 8.60 -5.34
CA GLU A 123 -14.20 7.40 -5.99
C GLU A 123 -13.69 7.77 -7.39
N LEU A 124 -12.44 7.42 -7.67
CA LEU A 124 -11.80 7.53 -8.98
C LEU A 124 -11.85 6.16 -9.63
N ALA A 125 -12.73 5.95 -10.60
CA ALA A 125 -12.73 4.72 -11.39
C ALA A 125 -11.51 4.76 -12.33
N ASP A 126 -10.48 4.01 -11.95
CA ASP A 126 -9.11 4.12 -12.45
C ASP A 126 -8.53 2.76 -12.81
N THR A 127 -9.02 2.18 -13.89
CA THR A 127 -8.58 0.87 -14.36
C THR A 127 -7.15 0.88 -14.89
N TYR A 128 -6.63 2.06 -15.26
CA TYR A 128 -5.37 2.23 -15.97
C TYR A 128 -4.28 2.96 -15.17
N GLY A 129 -4.50 3.23 -13.88
CA GLY A 129 -3.49 3.87 -13.01
C GLY A 129 -3.20 5.34 -13.37
N LEU A 130 -4.24 6.07 -13.78
CA LEU A 130 -4.19 7.45 -14.25
C LEU A 130 -4.38 8.49 -13.14
N ALA A 131 -4.80 8.08 -11.94
CA ALA A 131 -5.17 9.00 -10.87
C ALA A 131 -4.05 9.95 -10.42
N HIS A 132 -2.80 9.51 -10.49
CA HIS A 132 -1.64 10.25 -9.98
C HIS A 132 -1.63 11.73 -10.39
N SER A 133 -1.83 12.05 -11.68
CA SER A 133 -1.81 13.43 -12.18
C SER A 133 -2.90 14.30 -11.53
N MET A 134 -4.13 13.78 -11.44
CA MET A 134 -5.24 14.48 -10.77
C MET A 134 -4.97 14.67 -9.27
N LEU A 135 -4.48 13.62 -8.61
CA LEU A 135 -4.22 13.61 -7.18
C LEU A 135 -3.10 14.58 -6.79
N THR A 136 -2.04 14.70 -7.61
CA THR A 136 -0.97 15.69 -7.42
C THR A 136 -1.51 17.11 -7.42
N HIS A 137 -2.41 17.46 -8.35
CA HIS A 137 -3.04 18.77 -8.37
C HIS A 137 -3.96 19.02 -7.17
N LEU A 138 -4.72 18.00 -6.75
CA LEU A 138 -5.59 18.09 -5.57
C LEU A 138 -4.78 18.27 -4.28
N ALA A 139 -3.71 17.50 -4.10
CA ALA A 139 -2.82 17.61 -2.95
C ALA A 139 -2.16 18.98 -2.88
N ALA A 140 -1.59 19.46 -4.00
CA ALA A 140 -0.96 20.77 -4.07
C ALA A 140 -1.95 21.90 -3.73
N GLY A 141 -3.18 21.84 -4.26
CA GLY A 141 -4.22 22.83 -3.97
C GLY A 141 -4.70 22.82 -2.51
N ALA A 142 -4.81 21.64 -1.90
CA ALA A 142 -5.18 21.50 -0.49
C ALA A 142 -4.07 22.03 0.44
N LEU A 143 -2.82 21.65 0.18
CA LEU A 143 -1.64 22.15 0.90
C LEU A 143 -1.52 23.67 0.82
N ALA A 144 -1.65 24.23 -0.40
CA ALA A 144 -1.61 25.67 -0.62
C ALA A 144 -2.77 26.43 0.06
N SER A 145 -3.85 25.74 0.44
CA SER A 145 -4.97 26.32 1.20
C SER A 145 -4.86 26.06 2.70
N GLY A 146 -3.72 25.56 3.19
CA GLY A 146 -3.44 25.33 4.61
C GLY A 146 -3.97 24.01 5.17
N HIS A 147 -4.36 23.05 4.32
CA HIS A 147 -4.84 21.75 4.78
C HIS A 147 -3.76 20.69 4.75
N ASP A 148 -3.61 19.97 5.86
CA ASP A 148 -2.80 18.77 5.93
C ASP A 148 -3.38 17.66 5.04
N VAL A 149 -2.50 16.93 4.37
CA VAL A 149 -2.87 15.85 3.46
C VAL A 149 -2.13 14.56 3.82
N ILE A 150 -2.84 13.45 3.71
CA ILE A 150 -2.25 12.12 3.75
C ILE A 150 -2.16 11.64 2.30
N VAL A 151 -0.94 11.58 1.79
CA VAL A 151 -0.60 11.03 0.48
C VAL A 151 -0.49 9.52 0.61
N CYS A 152 -1.24 8.79 -0.20
CA CYS A 152 -1.25 7.34 -0.18
C CYS A 152 -0.69 6.79 -1.49
N PRO A 153 0.57 6.32 -1.50
CA PRO A 153 1.18 5.80 -2.72
C PRO A 153 0.65 4.43 -3.11
N SER A 154 0.83 4.08 -4.38
CA SER A 154 0.57 2.74 -4.88
C SER A 154 1.59 1.75 -4.31
N PRO A 155 1.18 0.56 -3.86
CA PRO A 155 2.10 -0.48 -3.42
C PRO A 155 3.05 -0.98 -4.53
N LEU A 156 2.62 -0.89 -5.79
CA LEU A 156 3.41 -1.27 -6.96
C LEU A 156 4.26 -0.12 -7.51
N PHE A 157 3.87 1.12 -7.24
CA PHE A 157 4.56 2.34 -7.71
C PHE A 157 4.68 3.34 -6.56
N PRO A 158 5.64 3.16 -5.63
CA PRO A 158 5.75 3.97 -4.41
C PRO A 158 6.02 5.46 -4.63
N ASP A 159 6.50 5.82 -5.82
CA ASP A 159 6.70 7.20 -6.30
C ASP A 159 5.40 7.87 -6.75
N ARG A 160 4.31 7.10 -6.89
CA ARG A 160 3.01 7.59 -7.37
C ARG A 160 1.92 7.49 -6.33
N MET A 161 1.24 8.62 -6.14
CA MET A 161 -0.01 8.68 -5.39
C MET A 161 -1.12 7.87 -6.05
N GLU A 162 -1.76 7.00 -5.27
CA GLU A 162 -2.92 6.19 -5.62
C GLU A 162 -4.18 6.68 -4.91
N HIS A 163 -4.07 7.17 -3.68
CA HIS A 163 -5.16 7.80 -2.93
C HIS A 163 -4.68 9.10 -2.24
N LEU A 164 -5.63 9.97 -1.89
CA LEU A 164 -5.38 11.23 -1.18
C LEU A 164 -6.47 11.45 -0.13
N LEU A 165 -6.09 11.65 1.13
CA LEU A 165 -7.01 12.00 2.21
C LEU A 165 -6.70 13.40 2.71
N ILE A 166 -7.74 14.17 2.99
CA ILE A 166 -7.68 15.52 3.58
C ILE A 166 -8.59 15.50 4.81
N PRO A 167 -8.14 14.93 5.96
CA PRO A 167 -8.99 14.69 7.12
C PRO A 167 -9.62 15.97 7.68
N GLY A 168 -8.89 17.10 7.67
CA GLY A 168 -9.41 18.39 8.12
C GLY A 168 -10.62 18.90 7.33
N LEU A 169 -10.81 18.41 6.10
CA LEU A 169 -12.00 18.68 5.28
C LEU A 169 -13.00 17.51 5.24
N SER A 170 -12.69 16.40 5.93
CA SER A 170 -13.43 15.14 5.84
C SER A 170 -13.62 14.68 4.38
N LEU A 171 -12.58 14.84 3.57
CA LEU A 171 -12.60 14.64 2.12
C LEU A 171 -11.51 13.65 1.70
N ALA A 172 -11.87 12.64 0.92
CA ALA A 172 -10.92 11.66 0.38
C ALA A 172 -11.13 11.44 -1.13
N PHE A 173 -10.05 11.09 -1.81
CA PHE A 173 -10.02 10.66 -3.20
C PHE A 173 -9.38 9.27 -3.25
N VAL A 174 -10.17 8.25 -3.58
CA VAL A 174 -9.73 6.86 -3.60
C VAL A 174 -9.85 6.30 -5.00
N SER A 175 -8.76 5.75 -5.52
CA SER A 175 -8.77 4.98 -6.75
C SER A 175 -9.40 3.62 -6.52
N ALA A 176 -10.30 3.25 -7.42
CA ALA A 176 -10.97 1.97 -7.44
C ALA A 176 -10.87 1.36 -8.84
N SER A 177 -10.70 0.05 -8.87
CA SER A 177 -10.70 -0.74 -10.10
C SER A 177 -11.69 -1.90 -9.97
N PRO A 178 -12.03 -2.61 -11.06
CA PRO A 178 -12.92 -3.76 -10.96
C PRO A 178 -12.40 -4.87 -10.02
N SER A 179 -11.09 -4.99 -9.83
CA SER A 179 -10.47 -5.97 -8.92
C SER A 179 -10.38 -5.49 -7.48
N LEU A 180 -10.50 -4.18 -7.24
CA LEU A 180 -10.47 -3.58 -5.91
C LEU A 180 -11.49 -2.42 -5.87
N PRO A 181 -12.80 -2.75 -5.82
CA PRO A 181 -13.84 -1.73 -5.78
C PRO A 181 -13.91 -1.09 -4.39
N TYR A 182 -14.24 0.20 -4.36
CA TYR A 182 -14.63 0.84 -3.11
C TYR A 182 -15.95 0.23 -2.62
N PRO A 183 -16.03 -0.30 -1.38
CA PRO A 183 -17.15 -1.15 -0.96
C PRO A 183 -18.44 -0.37 -0.63
N LYS A 184 -18.34 0.94 -0.41
CA LYS A 184 -19.47 1.80 -0.03
C LYS A 184 -19.95 2.67 -1.18
N ARG A 185 -21.12 3.28 -1.01
CA ARG A 185 -21.60 4.31 -1.95
C ARG A 185 -20.72 5.55 -1.84
N PRO A 186 -20.02 5.98 -2.91
CA PRO A 186 -19.19 7.17 -2.84
C PRO A 186 -20.05 8.43 -2.83
N TYR A 187 -19.51 9.52 -2.27
CA TYR A 187 -20.10 10.85 -2.34
C TYR A 187 -20.19 11.32 -3.79
N ARG A 188 -19.12 11.10 -4.57
CA ARG A 188 -19.09 11.31 -6.02
C ARG A 188 -18.19 10.29 -6.70
N ARG A 189 -18.53 9.92 -7.93
CA ARG A 189 -17.71 9.07 -8.79
C ARG A 189 -17.13 9.87 -9.94
N ILE A 190 -15.82 9.77 -10.15
CA ILE A 190 -15.09 10.34 -11.29
C ILE A 190 -14.58 9.19 -12.13
N ARG A 191 -15.02 9.12 -13.38
CA ARG A 191 -14.59 8.08 -14.32
C ARG A 191 -13.31 8.51 -15.02
N LEU A 192 -12.15 8.22 -14.45
CA LEU A 192 -10.85 8.57 -15.05
C LEU A 192 -10.65 7.84 -16.37
N ASP A 193 -11.07 6.58 -16.45
CA ASP A 193 -11.05 5.79 -17.68
C ASP A 193 -11.77 6.49 -18.85
N ALA A 194 -12.84 7.24 -18.56
CA ALA A 194 -13.62 7.95 -19.58
C ALA A 194 -13.00 9.31 -19.98
N MET A 195 -11.98 9.78 -19.26
CA MET A 195 -11.25 11.01 -19.61
C MET A 195 -10.19 10.75 -20.67
N ALA A 196 -9.67 9.52 -20.74
CA ALA A 196 -8.71 9.08 -21.75
C ALA A 196 -9.28 9.19 -23.16
N ASP A 197 -8.39 9.33 -24.14
CA ASP A 197 -8.78 9.53 -25.53
C ASP A 197 -9.55 8.31 -26.08
N ALA A 198 -10.77 8.56 -26.58
CA ALA A 198 -11.67 7.52 -27.04
C ALA A 198 -11.14 6.77 -28.27
N GLU A 199 -10.40 7.45 -29.15
CA GLU A 199 -9.77 6.83 -30.32
C GLU A 199 -8.59 5.95 -29.89
N LEU A 200 -7.74 6.41 -28.97
CA LEU A 200 -6.66 5.60 -28.41
C LEU A 200 -7.20 4.35 -27.72
N LEU A 201 -8.25 4.48 -26.91
CA LEU A 201 -8.93 3.36 -26.26
C LEU A 201 -9.50 2.39 -27.29
N ARG A 202 -10.16 2.88 -28.34
CA ARG A 202 -10.74 2.05 -29.40
C ARG A 202 -9.67 1.30 -30.18
N ARG A 203 -8.62 1.99 -30.63
CA ARG A 203 -7.51 1.42 -31.40
C ARG A 203 -6.74 0.37 -30.61
N ASN A 204 -6.58 0.55 -29.30
CA ASN A 204 -5.79 -0.33 -28.44
C ASN A 204 -6.63 -1.29 -27.59
N LYS A 205 -7.95 -1.40 -27.83
CA LYS A 205 -8.87 -2.18 -26.99
C LYS A 205 -8.40 -3.62 -26.71
N ALA A 206 -7.92 -4.32 -27.75
CA ALA A 206 -7.43 -5.69 -27.62
C ALA A 206 -6.16 -5.77 -26.76
N ARG A 207 -5.17 -4.89 -27.03
CA ARG A 207 -3.92 -4.79 -26.26
C ARG A 207 -4.19 -4.44 -24.79
N LEU A 208 -5.08 -3.49 -24.53
CA LEU A 208 -5.49 -3.09 -23.18
C LEU A 208 -6.14 -4.25 -22.43
N LYS A 209 -7.05 -4.99 -23.08
CA LYS A 209 -7.71 -6.15 -22.48
C LYS A 209 -6.71 -7.28 -22.19
N PHE A 210 -5.83 -7.59 -23.13
CA PHE A 210 -4.80 -8.61 -22.99
C PHE A 210 -3.86 -8.29 -21.82
N SER A 211 -3.26 -7.10 -21.85
CA SER A 211 -2.31 -6.64 -20.84
C SER A 211 -2.91 -6.63 -19.44
N ARG A 212 -4.17 -6.19 -19.30
CA ARG A 212 -4.89 -6.28 -18.01
C ARG A 212 -5.05 -7.70 -17.51
N LYS A 213 -5.39 -8.64 -18.39
CA LYS A 213 -5.52 -10.06 -18.01
C LYS A 213 -4.17 -10.64 -17.58
N VAL A 214 -3.11 -10.36 -18.32
CA VAL A 214 -1.76 -10.83 -17.98
C VAL A 214 -1.29 -10.23 -16.65
N SER A 215 -1.47 -8.92 -16.47
CA SER A 215 -1.14 -8.24 -15.21
C SER A 215 -1.92 -8.81 -14.03
N ALA A 216 -3.23 -9.06 -14.19
CA ALA A 216 -4.04 -9.69 -13.13
C ALA A 216 -3.56 -11.10 -12.79
N ALA A 217 -3.24 -11.95 -13.78
CA ALA A 217 -2.73 -13.29 -13.54
C ALA A 217 -1.35 -13.28 -12.85
N LEU A 218 -0.49 -12.30 -13.17
CA LEU A 218 0.79 -12.12 -12.47
C LEU A 218 0.60 -11.68 -11.02
N VAL A 219 -0.35 -10.79 -10.74
CA VAL A 219 -0.68 -10.41 -9.36
C VAL A 219 -1.25 -11.61 -8.59
N GLU A 220 -2.09 -12.42 -9.20
CA GLU A 220 -2.63 -13.67 -8.61
C GLU A 220 -1.49 -14.66 -8.28
N GLU A 221 -0.59 -14.95 -9.22
CA GLU A 221 0.58 -15.80 -8.97
C GLU A 221 1.49 -15.23 -7.85
N ALA A 222 1.58 -13.90 -7.75
CA ALA A 222 2.32 -13.28 -6.66
C ALA A 222 1.63 -13.50 -5.31
N VAL A 223 0.31 -13.37 -5.24
CA VAL A 223 -0.47 -13.65 -4.03
C VAL A 223 -0.32 -15.12 -3.62
N ASP A 224 -0.44 -16.05 -4.56
CA ASP A 224 -0.27 -17.49 -4.31
C ASP A 224 1.14 -17.82 -3.82
N SER A 225 2.15 -17.14 -4.38
CA SER A 225 3.53 -17.26 -3.92
C SER A 225 3.72 -16.71 -2.50
N LEU A 226 3.06 -15.60 -2.15
CA LEU A 226 3.05 -15.08 -0.79
C LEU A 226 2.29 -16.00 0.18
N ALA A 227 1.22 -16.64 -0.27
CA ALA A 227 0.47 -17.62 0.51
C ALA A 227 1.30 -18.89 0.79
N GLN A 228 2.04 -19.39 -0.19
CA GLN A 228 3.01 -20.49 0.01
C GLN A 228 4.10 -20.08 1.00
N ALA A 229 4.66 -18.88 0.86
CA ALA A 229 5.62 -18.35 1.82
C ALA A 229 5.05 -18.27 3.25
N LYS A 230 3.80 -17.81 3.40
CA LYS A 230 3.10 -17.78 4.70
C LYS A 230 2.90 -19.18 5.26
N ALA A 231 2.47 -20.15 4.46
CA ALA A 231 2.28 -21.53 4.90
C ALA A 231 3.59 -22.16 5.39
N MET A 232 4.69 -21.95 4.67
CA MET A 232 6.02 -22.41 5.10
C MET A 232 6.50 -21.70 6.38
N HIS A 233 6.17 -20.41 6.52
CA HIS A 233 6.44 -19.66 7.74
C HIS A 233 5.62 -20.17 8.92
N ASP A 234 4.37 -20.56 8.70
CA ASP A 234 3.48 -21.09 9.74
C ASP A 234 3.92 -22.47 10.22
N GLU A 235 4.42 -23.31 9.31
CA GLU A 235 5.05 -24.58 9.67
C GLU A 235 6.31 -24.33 10.52
N LEU A 236 7.15 -23.37 10.12
CA LEU A 236 8.33 -22.98 10.88
C LEU A 236 7.96 -22.44 12.28
N GLU A 237 6.96 -21.56 12.36
CA GLU A 237 6.42 -21.07 13.64
C GLU A 237 5.86 -22.22 14.47
N GLY A 238 5.16 -23.18 13.87
CA GLY A 238 4.64 -24.37 14.57
C GLY A 238 5.73 -25.22 15.20
N LEU A 239 6.91 -25.31 14.57
CA LEU A 239 8.08 -26.00 15.12
C LEU A 239 8.79 -25.17 16.21
N TYR A 240 8.82 -23.85 16.10
CA TYR A 240 9.49 -23.00 17.09
C TYR A 240 8.63 -22.70 18.32
N ASN A 241 7.34 -22.40 18.16
CA ASN A 241 6.45 -21.91 19.21
C ASN A 241 6.43 -22.79 20.47
N PRO A 242 6.40 -24.13 20.39
CA PRO A 242 6.45 -24.98 21.58
C PRO A 242 7.75 -24.85 22.39
N HIS A 243 8.81 -24.31 21.77
CA HIS A 243 10.12 -24.11 22.36
C HIS A 243 10.42 -22.63 22.63
N VAL A 244 9.39 -21.77 22.69
CA VAL A 244 9.50 -20.38 23.12
C VAL A 244 8.83 -20.21 24.48
N ASP A 245 9.58 -19.72 25.45
CA ASP A 245 9.05 -19.24 26.73
C ASP A 245 8.35 -17.88 26.52
N PHE A 246 7.07 -17.93 26.14
CA PHE A 246 6.28 -16.73 25.88
C PHE A 246 6.04 -15.91 27.15
N ASP A 247 5.97 -16.52 28.33
CA ASP A 247 5.83 -15.78 29.59
C ASP A 247 7.03 -14.86 29.80
N ARG A 248 8.24 -15.37 29.55
CA ARG A 248 9.47 -14.57 29.60
C ARG A 248 9.53 -13.52 28.50
N VAL A 249 9.03 -13.81 27.30
CA VAL A 249 8.89 -12.80 26.22
C VAL A 249 7.98 -11.65 26.69
N TYR A 250 6.81 -11.96 27.25
CA TYR A 250 5.87 -10.94 27.72
C TYR A 250 6.40 -10.15 28.92
N GLN A 251 7.09 -10.80 29.86
CA GLN A 251 7.78 -10.10 30.95
C GLN A 251 8.83 -9.13 30.44
N THR A 252 9.63 -9.56 29.45
CA THR A 252 10.65 -8.70 28.82
C THR A 252 10.00 -7.52 28.10
N ALA A 253 8.92 -7.76 27.35
CA ALA A 253 8.17 -6.71 26.65
C ALA A 253 7.55 -5.70 27.63
N GLN A 254 6.99 -6.18 28.75
CA GLN A 254 6.40 -5.31 29.78
C GLN A 254 7.48 -4.45 30.44
N ALA A 255 8.61 -5.04 30.85
CA ALA A 255 9.71 -4.29 31.47
C ALA A 255 10.25 -3.18 30.56
N ILE A 256 10.34 -3.43 29.25
CA ILE A 256 10.75 -2.43 28.26
C ILE A 256 9.67 -1.34 28.11
N THR A 257 8.39 -1.73 28.08
CA THR A 257 7.27 -0.79 28.01
C THR A 257 7.26 0.15 29.22
N ASP A 258 7.42 -0.39 30.42
CA ASP A 258 7.46 0.38 31.67
C ASP A 258 8.65 1.35 31.69
N GLU A 259 9.83 0.92 31.23
CA GLU A 259 11.00 1.81 31.12
C GLU A 259 10.78 2.95 30.12
N LEU A 260 10.20 2.66 28.96
CA LEU A 260 9.94 3.67 27.92
C LEU A 260 8.87 4.67 28.34
N THR A 261 7.83 4.20 29.02
CA THR A 261 6.73 5.05 29.51
C THR A 261 7.12 5.87 30.73
N ALA A 262 8.02 5.38 31.60
CA ALA A 262 8.55 6.17 32.71
C ALA A 262 9.44 7.35 32.27
N ARG A 263 9.85 7.41 31.00
CA ARG A 263 10.64 8.50 30.41
C ARG A 263 9.80 9.54 29.65
N LEU A 264 8.51 9.30 29.49
CA LEU A 264 7.54 10.22 28.88
C LEU A 264 6.89 11.10 29.95
#